data_AF-A0A2E9MYZ6-F1
#
_entry.id   AF-A0A2E9MYZ6-F1
#
_cell.length_a   1.000
_cell.length_b   1.000
_cell.length_c   1.000
_cell.angle_alpha   90.00
_cell.angle_beta   90.00
_cell.angle_gamma   90.00
#
_symmetry.space_group_name_H-M   'P 1'
#
loop_
_entity.id
_entity.type
_entity.pdbx_description
1 polymer ?
#
loop_
_entity_poly.entity_id
_entity_poly.type
_entity_poly.pdbx_seq_one_letter_code
_entity_poly.pdbx_strand_id
1 'polypeptide(L)'
;MAQDTETGLRRTLFLPLITFYGLGNVHAAGIYVLIGVVANTAGDFAPYSFVLAAMVAGVTAFSFAELASRLPVSGDGALFIHKGFHRPQLTQLAGLMIMMTGAVSAATNCSSGLGTGIGSGHQCRIPVG
;
A
#
# COMPACT_ATOMS: atom_id res chain seq x y z
N MET A 1 -5.34 14.28 24.98
CA MET A 1 -4.44 15.41 24.67
C MET A 1 -3.26 14.85 23.90
N ALA A 2 -3.27 14.92 22.57
CA ALA A 2 -2.07 14.73 21.77
C ALA A 2 -1.49 16.13 21.56
N GLN A 3 -0.24 16.30 21.98
CA GLN A 3 0.40 17.60 22.20
C GLN A 3 0.45 18.44 20.92
N ASP A 4 -0.12 19.63 21.02
CA ASP A 4 0.16 20.78 20.16
C ASP A 4 1.49 21.37 20.61
N THR A 5 2.59 20.84 20.09
CA THR A 5 3.88 21.52 20.10
C THR A 5 4.03 22.15 18.73
N GLU A 6 4.27 23.45 18.67
CA GLU A 6 4.64 24.17 17.44
C GLU A 6 5.95 23.62 16.84
N THR A 7 5.86 22.47 16.17
CA THR A 7 6.84 21.96 15.23
C THR A 7 6.09 21.71 13.93
N GLY A 8 5.67 22.78 13.28
CA GLY A 8 5.06 22.71 11.96
C GLY A 8 6.07 22.14 10.98
N LEU A 9 5.90 20.88 10.57
CA LEU A 9 6.68 20.30 9.46
C LEU A 9 6.60 21.27 8.28
N ARG A 10 7.76 21.71 7.80
CA ARG A 10 7.84 22.57 6.62
C ARG A 10 7.18 21.84 5.46
N ARG A 11 6.08 22.39 4.92
CA ARG A 11 5.42 21.84 3.73
C ARG A 11 6.33 22.02 2.50
N THR A 12 7.27 21.10 2.35
CA THR A 12 8.20 20.98 1.22
C THR A 12 7.65 20.04 0.13
N LEU A 13 6.58 19.29 0.41
CA LEU A 13 5.99 18.36 -0.54
C LEU A 13 5.18 19.11 -1.61
N PHE A 14 5.71 19.14 -2.83
CA PHE A 14 5.00 19.61 -4.01
C PHE A 14 4.08 18.52 -4.58
N LEU A 15 3.02 18.93 -5.28
CA LEU A 15 2.07 18.02 -5.94
C LEU A 15 2.74 16.92 -6.79
N PRO A 16 3.69 17.22 -7.69
CA PRO A 16 4.36 16.16 -8.45
C PRO A 16 5.16 15.21 -7.55
N LEU A 17 5.77 15.70 -6.48
CA LEU A 17 6.59 14.88 -5.58
C LEU A 17 5.74 13.85 -4.84
N ILE A 18 4.54 14.24 -4.36
CA ILE A 18 3.61 13.30 -3.72
C ILE A 18 3.01 12.31 -4.72
N THR A 19 2.76 12.73 -5.95
CA THR A 19 2.24 11.83 -6.99
C THR A 19 3.27 10.78 -7.36
N PHE A 20 4.55 11.16 -7.56
CA PHE A 20 5.62 10.21 -7.84
C PHE A 20 5.88 9.27 -6.66
N TYR A 21 5.83 9.79 -5.42
CA TYR A 21 5.94 8.96 -4.23
C TYR A 21 4.82 7.90 -4.18
N GLY A 22 3.57 8.31 -4.39
CA GLY A 22 2.44 7.37 -4.45
C GLY A 22 2.56 6.37 -5.60
N LEU A 23 2.96 6.82 -6.78
CA LEU A 23 3.13 5.97 -7.96
C LEU A 23 4.22 4.91 -7.75
N GLY A 24 5.32 5.28 -7.09
CA GLY A 24 6.39 4.36 -6.70
C GLY A 24 5.94 3.31 -5.67
N ASN A 25 5.08 3.68 -4.72
CA ASN A 25 4.51 2.73 -3.76
C ASN A 25 3.56 1.72 -4.43
N VAL A 26 2.87 2.11 -5.50
CA VAL A 26 1.99 1.21 -6.28
C VAL A 26 2.80 0.29 -7.21
N HIS A 27 3.82 0.83 -7.88
CA HIS A 27 4.69 0.08 -8.80
C HIS A 27 5.91 -0.50 -8.06
N ALA A 28 5.66 -1.41 -7.12
CA ALA A 28 6.72 -2.14 -6.42
C ALA A 28 7.23 -3.36 -7.22
N ALA A 29 8.28 -4.03 -6.73
CA ALA A 29 8.91 -5.17 -7.38
C ALA A 29 7.95 -6.30 -7.82
N GLY A 30 6.79 -6.42 -7.16
CA GLY A 30 5.78 -7.43 -7.45
C GLY A 30 5.24 -7.40 -8.88
N ILE A 31 5.11 -6.22 -9.52
CA ILE A 31 4.55 -6.14 -10.88
C ILE A 31 5.45 -6.84 -11.90
N TYR A 32 6.77 -6.76 -11.73
CA TYR A 32 7.74 -7.37 -12.64
C TYR A 32 7.73 -8.91 -12.55
N VAL A 33 7.42 -9.46 -11.37
CA VAL A 33 7.27 -10.91 -11.18
C VAL A 33 5.91 -11.39 -11.68
N LEU A 34 4.83 -10.68 -11.32
CA LEU A 34 3.47 -11.07 -11.69
C LEU A 34 3.23 -10.99 -13.20
N ILE A 35 3.81 -10.02 -13.91
CA ILE A 35 3.57 -9.89 -15.35
C ILE A 35 4.08 -11.11 -16.12
N GLY A 36 5.17 -11.75 -15.68
CA GLY A 36 5.66 -13.00 -16.26
C GLY A 36 4.68 -14.16 -16.07
N VAL A 37 4.12 -14.30 -14.86
CA VAL A 37 3.11 -15.34 -14.55
C VAL A 37 1.82 -15.11 -15.35
N VAL A 38 1.37 -13.85 -15.42
CA VAL A 38 0.16 -13.48 -16.18
C VAL A 38 0.39 -13.66 -17.68
N ALA A 39 1.55 -13.29 -18.22
CA ALA A 39 1.89 -13.51 -19.63
C ALA A 39 1.94 -15.01 -19.97
N ASN A 40 2.48 -15.85 -19.08
CA ASN A 40 2.51 -17.30 -19.30
C ASN A 40 1.12 -17.96 -19.25
N THR A 41 0.21 -17.44 -18.43
CA THR A 41 -1.15 -18.00 -18.26
C THR A 41 -2.17 -17.46 -19.25
N ALA A 42 -2.12 -16.16 -19.55
CA ALA A 42 -3.08 -15.47 -20.40
C ALA A 42 -2.59 -15.24 -21.84
N GLY A 43 -1.28 -15.38 -22.11
CA GLY A 43 -0.70 -15.18 -23.45
C GLY A 43 -1.08 -13.82 -24.04
N ASP A 44 -1.63 -13.84 -25.25
CA ASP A 44 -2.08 -12.64 -25.98
C ASP A 44 -3.24 -11.89 -25.31
N PHE A 45 -3.96 -12.53 -24.38
CA PHE A 45 -5.05 -11.90 -23.63
C PHE A 45 -4.58 -11.17 -22.37
N ALA A 46 -3.30 -11.28 -22.00
CA ALA A 46 -2.71 -10.56 -20.86
C ALA A 46 -3.03 -9.05 -20.82
N PRO A 47 -2.90 -8.27 -21.91
CA PRO A 47 -3.21 -6.83 -21.88
C PRO A 47 -4.68 -6.54 -21.53
N TYR A 48 -5.63 -7.37 -21.97
CA TYR A 48 -7.04 -7.18 -21.65
C TYR A 48 -7.32 -7.37 -20.15
N SER A 49 -6.66 -8.34 -19.52
CA SER A 49 -6.74 -8.53 -18.06
C SER A 49 -6.20 -7.33 -17.29
N PHE A 50 -5.10 -6.73 -17.75
CA PHE A 50 -4.55 -5.50 -17.15
C PHE A 50 -5.47 -4.29 -17.31
N VAL A 51 -6.13 -4.13 -18.47
CA VAL A 51 -7.10 -3.04 -18.68
C VAL A 51 -8.28 -3.18 -17.74
N LEU A 52 -8.83 -4.39 -17.58
CA LEU A 52 -9.92 -4.65 -16.65
C LEU A 52 -9.51 -4.37 -15.20
N ALA A 53 -8.32 -4.82 -14.80
CA ALA A 53 -7.77 -4.53 -13.47
C ALA A 53 -7.59 -3.03 -13.23
N ALA A 54 -7.08 -2.29 -14.24
CA ALA A 54 -6.91 -0.85 -14.18
C ALA A 54 -8.25 -0.11 -14.03
N MET A 55 -9.33 -0.57 -14.67
CA MET A 55 -10.66 0.02 -14.50
C MET A 55 -11.17 -0.13 -13.06
N VAL A 56 -11.07 -1.32 -12.48
CA VAL A 56 -11.49 -1.59 -11.09
C VAL A 56 -10.65 -0.78 -10.09
N ALA A 57 -9.33 -0.74 -10.31
CA ALA A 57 -8.43 0.08 -9.51
C ALA A 57 -8.74 1.58 -9.64
N GLY A 58 -9.11 2.05 -10.84
CA GLY A 58 -9.49 3.44 -11.09
C GLY A 58 -10.72 3.89 -10.31
N VAL A 59 -11.77 3.06 -10.28
CA VAL A 59 -12.98 3.35 -9.47
C VAL A 59 -12.63 3.45 -7.98
N THR A 60 -11.75 2.56 -7.51
CA THR A 60 -11.26 2.57 -6.12
C THR A 60 -10.45 3.83 -5.83
N ALA A 61 -9.53 4.21 -6.73
CA ALA A 61 -8.70 5.41 -6.60
C ALA A 61 -9.55 6.68 -6.59
N PHE A 62 -10.58 6.77 -7.43
CA PHE A 62 -11.49 7.92 -7.47
C PHE A 62 -12.28 8.06 -6.16
N SER A 63 -12.76 6.94 -5.61
CA SER A 63 -13.43 6.90 -4.31
C SER A 63 -12.53 7.41 -3.18
N PHE A 64 -11.27 6.98 -3.16
CA PHE A 64 -10.28 7.49 -2.21
C PHE A 64 -9.93 8.96 -2.44
N ALA A 65 -9.90 9.44 -3.69
CA ALA A 65 -9.64 10.85 -4.01
C ALA A 65 -10.78 11.77 -3.54
N GLU A 66 -12.04 11.36 -3.72
CA GLU A 66 -13.19 12.08 -3.17
C GLU A 66 -13.15 12.11 -1.63
N LEU A 67 -12.75 11.00 -1.01
CA LEU A 67 -12.66 10.93 0.44
C LEU A 67 -11.51 11.81 0.97
N ALA A 68 -10.34 11.75 0.34
CA ALA A 68 -9.16 12.53 0.70
C ALA A 68 -9.37 14.06 0.53
N SER A 69 -10.15 14.47 -0.48
CA SER A 69 -10.50 15.88 -0.68
C SER A 69 -11.52 16.39 0.35
N ARG A 70 -12.45 15.54 0.82
CA ARG A 70 -13.44 15.91 1.85
C ARG A 70 -12.88 15.94 3.27
N LEU A 71 -11.90 15.10 3.58
CA LEU A 71 -11.28 14.99 4.90
C LEU A 71 -9.76 15.19 4.76
N PRO A 72 -9.28 16.45 4.66
CA PRO A 72 -7.85 16.77 4.53
C PRO A 72 -7.14 16.66 5.88
N VAL A 73 -7.21 15.48 6.49
CA VAL A 73 -6.60 15.18 7.79
C VAL A 73 -5.36 14.32 7.55
N SER A 74 -4.24 14.69 8.15
CA SER A 74 -3.02 13.89 8.10
C SER A 74 -3.23 12.59 8.88
N GLY A 75 -3.58 11.51 8.19
CA GLY A 75 -3.73 10.18 8.77
C GLY A 75 -4.06 9.09 7.75
N ASP A 76 -3.85 7.85 8.16
CA ASP A 76 -4.08 6.66 7.35
C ASP A 76 -5.58 6.33 7.19
N GLY A 77 -5.93 5.34 6.34
CA GLY A 77 -7.30 4.85 6.16
C GLY A 77 -8.05 4.55 7.46
N ALA A 78 -7.34 4.14 8.51
CA ALA A 78 -7.93 3.97 9.86
C ALA A 78 -8.50 5.28 10.45
N LEU A 79 -7.88 6.43 10.18
CA LEU A 79 -8.37 7.73 10.65
C LEU A 79 -9.62 8.18 9.90
N PHE A 80 -9.76 7.81 8.62
CA PHE A 80 -11.00 8.02 7.86
C PHE A 80 -12.15 7.22 8.43
N ILE A 81 -11.92 5.95 8.77
CA ILE A 81 -12.94 5.09 9.42
C ILE A 81 -13.29 5.64 10.80
N HIS A 82 -12.30 6.08 11.57
CA HIS A 82 -12.54 6.68 12.89
C HIS A 82 -13.43 7.93 12.81
N LYS A 83 -13.16 8.81 11.83
CA LYS A 83 -13.96 10.03 11.62
C LYS A 83 -15.34 9.75 11.02
N GLY A 84 -15.47 8.74 10.15
CA GLY A 84 -16.72 8.38 9.50
C GLY A 84 -17.68 7.57 10.39
N PHE A 85 -17.17 6.62 11.18
CA PHE A 85 -18.00 5.64 11.89
C PHE A 85 -18.20 5.89 13.39
N HIS A 86 -17.43 6.79 14.03
CA HIS A 86 -17.51 7.09 15.49
C HIS A 86 -17.53 5.84 16.41
N ARG A 87 -17.16 4.67 15.90
CA ARG A 87 -17.21 3.36 16.55
C ARG A 87 -15.79 2.81 16.61
N PRO A 88 -15.10 2.88 17.76
CA PRO A 88 -13.69 2.55 17.86
C PRO A 88 -13.37 1.09 17.49
N GLN A 89 -14.34 0.19 17.67
CA GLN A 89 -14.20 -1.23 17.36
C GLN A 89 -13.99 -1.51 15.86
N LEU A 90 -14.65 -0.75 14.98
CA LEU A 90 -14.51 -0.94 13.53
C LEU A 90 -13.17 -0.42 13.01
N THR A 91 -12.71 0.71 13.56
CA THR A 91 -11.36 1.23 13.29
C THR A 91 -10.27 0.26 13.75
N GLN A 92 -10.42 -0.33 14.94
CA GLN A 92 -9.48 -1.32 15.46
C GLN A 92 -9.44 -2.59 14.61
N LEU A 93 -10.60 -3.09 14.19
CA LEU A 93 -10.68 -4.25 13.31
C LEU A 93 -10.04 -3.97 11.94
N ALA A 94 -10.33 -2.81 11.34
CA ALA A 94 -9.73 -2.42 10.07
C ALA A 94 -8.21 -2.26 10.16
N GLY A 95 -7.72 -1.61 11.23
CA GLY A 95 -6.28 -1.50 11.48
C GLY A 95 -5.60 -2.86 11.68
N LEU A 96 -6.24 -3.78 12.41
CA LEU A 96 -5.74 -5.14 12.59
C LEU A 96 -5.65 -5.90 11.25
N MET A 97 -6.66 -5.76 10.38
CA MET A 97 -6.64 -6.38 9.05
C MET A 97 -5.50 -5.85 8.18
N ILE A 98 -5.26 -4.54 8.19
CA ILE A 98 -4.15 -3.92 7.44
C ILE A 98 -2.80 -4.44 7.94
N MET A 99 -2.63 -4.56 9.27
CA MET A 99 -1.40 -5.12 9.86
C MET A 99 -1.15 -6.57 9.43
N MET A 100 -2.21 -7.39 9.40
CA MET A 100 -2.12 -8.77 8.91
C MET A 100 -1.71 -8.82 7.43
N THR A 101 -2.26 -7.95 6.58
CA THR A 101 -1.86 -7.86 5.17
C THR A 101 -0.38 -7.50 5.02
N GLY A 102 0.11 -6.53 5.82
CA GLY A 102 1.53 -6.16 5.85
C GLY A 102 2.43 -7.32 6.27
N ALA A 103 2.03 -8.08 7.29
CA ALA A 103 2.78 -9.24 7.77
C ALA A 103 2.87 -10.35 6.71
N VAL A 104 1.77 -10.66 6.02
CA VAL A 104 1.74 -11.65 4.93
C VAL A 104 2.64 -11.22 3.78
N SER A 105 2.57 -9.94 3.36
CA SER A 105 3.40 -9.41 2.28
C SER A 105 4.90 -9.48 2.61
N ALA A 106 5.30 -9.10 3.83
CA ALA A 106 6.68 -9.23 4.29
C ALA A 106 7.19 -10.69 4.24
N ALA A 107 6.35 -11.64 4.65
CA ALA A 107 6.66 -13.07 4.60
C ALA A 107 6.79 -13.58 3.14
N THR A 108 5.93 -13.13 2.23
CA THR A 108 6.02 -13.49 0.80
C THR A 108 7.31 -12.95 0.17
N ASN A 109 7.68 -11.70 0.46
CA ASN A 109 8.94 -11.15 -0.04
C ASN A 109 10.16 -11.89 0.52
N CYS A 110 10.12 -12.28 1.80
CA CYS A 110 11.18 -13.06 2.44
C CYS A 110 11.32 -14.47 1.86
N SER A 111 10.20 -15.12 1.52
CA SER A 111 10.19 -16.47 0.94
C SER A 111 10.44 -16.49 -0.58
N SER A 112 10.07 -15.42 -1.30
CA SER A 112 10.31 -15.31 -2.75
C SER A 112 11.79 -15.16 -3.11
N GLY A 113 12.63 -14.70 -2.17
CA GLY A 113 14.08 -14.70 -2.34
C GLY A 113 14.74 -16.07 -2.14
N LEU A 114 13.99 -17.11 -1.77
CA LEU A 114 14.52 -18.42 -1.36
C LEU A 114 14.16 -19.55 -2.33
N GLY A 115 14.34 -19.30 -3.62
CA GLY A 115 14.43 -20.37 -4.62
C GLY A 115 15.89 -20.55 -5.02
N THR A 116 16.49 -21.69 -4.63
CA THR A 116 17.79 -22.24 -5.09
C THR A 116 19.06 -21.83 -4.30
N GLY A 117 19.34 -22.55 -3.20
CA GLY A 117 20.70 -22.80 -2.71
C GLY A 117 21.24 -21.83 -1.64
N ILE A 118 22.09 -22.40 -0.77
CA ILE A 118 23.08 -21.81 0.14
C ILE A 118 22.62 -21.01 1.38
N GLY A 119 22.82 -21.63 2.54
CA GLY A 119 23.48 -20.96 3.67
C GLY A 119 22.59 -20.33 4.74
N SER A 120 22.57 -20.97 5.92
CA SER A 120 22.32 -20.28 7.19
C SER A 120 23.18 -19.02 7.30
N GLY A 121 22.53 -17.89 7.57
CA GLY A 121 23.20 -16.69 8.08
C GLY A 121 22.64 -15.41 7.48
N HIS A 122 21.97 -14.62 8.30
CA HIS A 122 21.76 -13.18 8.09
C HIS A 122 21.03 -12.76 6.81
N GLN A 123 19.68 -12.71 6.81
CA GLN A 123 18.96 -11.50 6.35
C GLN A 123 17.44 -11.64 6.58
N CYS A 124 17.00 -11.49 7.83
CA CYS A 124 15.65 -11.00 8.11
C CYS A 124 15.74 -10.05 9.30
N ARG A 125 16.45 -8.94 9.09
CA ARG A 125 16.38 -7.80 10.01
C ARG A 125 15.52 -6.76 9.32
N ILE A 126 14.23 -6.83 9.62
CA ILE A 126 13.28 -5.76 9.37
C ILE A 126 13.76 -4.59 10.24
N PRO A 127 14.27 -3.47 9.69
CA PRO A 127 14.51 -2.30 10.51
C PRO A 127 13.15 -1.70 10.81
N VAL A 128 12.59 -2.06 11.97
CA VAL A 128 11.53 -1.30 12.61
C VAL A 128 12.21 -0.18 13.40
N GLY A 129 12.44 0.96 12.74
CA GLY A 129 13.05 2.16 13.31
C GLY A 129 12.52 3.40 12.63
#